data_AF-A0AA43JRA3-F1
#
_entry.id   AF-A0AA43JRA3-F1
#
_cell.length_a   1.000
_cell.length_b   1.000
_cell.length_c   1.000
_cell.angle_alpha   90.00
_cell.angle_beta   90.00
_cell.angle_gamma   90.00
#
_symmetry.space_group_name_H-M   'P 1'
#
loop_
_entity.id
_entity.type
_entity.pdbx_description
1 polymer ?
#
loop_
_entity_poly.entity_id
_entity_poly.type
_entity_poly.pdbx_seq_one_letter_code
_entity_poly.pdbx_strand_id
1 'polypeptide(L)'
;MNSFEIATQLGGVKPNGKDGWMARCPAHVDRSPSLSIKDADGGRVLVHCFGGCAPDNVITALKSKGLWPSNGNGSQVPKPAYSMGNMTPKQKSAFIPQPPKQKAEKAIRRLCGTWIEQEYKPSGLFPYSAIDGTLVFWRFRLDHSEKGKIVRPLWWNGEKWLMKEPPFGSGEKPLYGLNTLTKDHSSLVWIVEGEPKVDALARLGLAAATSGSSSS
;
A
#
# COMPACT_ATOMS: atom_id res chain seq x y z
N MET A 1 27.50 -0.75 -11.08
CA MET A 1 26.84 0.30 -10.29
C MET A 1 26.28 -0.36 -9.04
N ASN A 2 26.65 0.10 -7.85
CA ASN A 2 26.21 -0.47 -6.57
C ASN A 2 25.01 0.29 -5.97
N SER A 3 24.41 -0.25 -4.91
CA SER A 3 23.20 0.32 -4.29
C SER A 3 23.38 1.77 -3.80
N PHE A 4 24.57 2.13 -3.30
CA PHE A 4 24.89 3.47 -2.82
C PHE A 4 24.97 4.50 -3.95
N GLU A 5 25.62 4.15 -5.07
CA GLU A 5 25.74 4.99 -6.26
C GLU A 5 24.36 5.31 -6.84
N ILE A 6 23.50 4.29 -6.96
CA ILE A 6 22.12 4.45 -7.45
C ILE A 6 21.34 5.36 -6.50
N ALA A 7 21.41 5.12 -5.19
CA ALA A 7 20.71 5.93 -4.21
C ALA A 7 21.12 7.41 -4.27
N THR A 8 22.42 7.66 -4.38
CA THR A 8 22.99 9.02 -4.46
C THR A 8 22.46 9.81 -5.65
N GLN A 9 22.37 9.19 -6.82
CA GLN A 9 21.86 9.86 -8.02
C GLN A 9 20.35 10.13 -7.99
N LEU A 10 19.59 9.34 -7.23
CA LEU A 10 18.15 9.55 -7.05
C LEU A 10 17.83 10.60 -5.97
N GLY A 11 18.75 10.80 -5.03
CA GLY A 11 18.63 11.80 -3.97
C GLY A 11 17.77 11.36 -2.79
N GLY A 12 17.89 12.10 -1.68
CA GLY A 12 17.22 11.77 -0.41
C GLY A 12 17.80 10.52 0.26
N VAL A 13 19.10 10.28 0.10
CA VAL A 13 19.77 9.06 0.57
C VAL A 13 19.65 8.90 2.09
N LYS A 14 19.21 7.72 2.53
CA LYS A 14 19.28 7.31 3.95
C LYS A 14 19.76 5.86 4.05
N PRO A 15 20.55 5.49 5.08
CA PRO A 15 20.92 4.11 5.30
C PRO A 15 19.68 3.25 5.64
N ASN A 16 19.66 2.01 5.17
CA ASN A 16 18.59 1.03 5.37
C ASN A 16 19.17 -0.38 5.61
N GLY A 17 19.66 -0.61 6.82
CA GLY A 17 20.34 -1.87 7.18
C GLY A 17 21.79 -1.93 6.68
N LYS A 18 22.40 -3.12 6.78
CA LYS A 18 23.85 -3.31 6.61
C LYS A 18 24.37 -3.02 5.19
N ASP A 19 23.54 -3.21 4.16
CA ASP A 19 23.92 -3.11 2.74
C ASP A 19 22.78 -2.50 1.88
N GLY A 20 21.98 -1.63 2.49
CA GLY A 20 20.78 -1.08 1.86
C GLY A 20 20.66 0.42 2.06
N TRP A 21 19.98 1.07 1.10
CA TRP A 21 19.77 2.51 1.06
C TRP A 21 18.32 2.82 0.71
N MET A 22 17.79 3.87 1.31
CA MET A 22 16.58 4.54 0.84
C MET A 22 16.96 5.66 -0.11
N ALA A 23 16.20 5.81 -1.18
CA ALA A 23 16.29 6.93 -2.11
C ALA A 23 14.92 7.30 -2.65
N ARG A 24 14.84 8.39 -3.43
CA ARG A 24 13.61 8.77 -4.11
C ARG A 24 13.32 7.82 -5.27
N CYS A 25 12.07 7.36 -5.36
CA CYS A 25 11.64 6.53 -6.48
C CYS A 25 11.63 7.34 -7.78
N PRO A 26 12.26 6.86 -8.86
CA PRO A 26 12.22 7.54 -10.16
C PRO A 26 10.92 7.27 -10.94
N ALA A 27 10.10 6.30 -10.52
CA ALA A 27 8.87 5.90 -11.21
C ALA A 27 7.63 6.69 -10.76
N HIS A 28 7.75 7.58 -9.77
CA HIS A 28 6.71 8.52 -9.36
C HIS A 28 7.34 9.82 -8.83
N VAL A 29 6.53 10.86 -8.64
CA VAL A 29 7.00 12.11 -8.00
C VAL A 29 7.20 11.87 -6.51
N ASP A 30 8.44 11.60 -6.11
CA ASP A 30 8.76 11.18 -4.74
C ASP A 30 9.39 12.31 -3.92
N ARG A 31 8.60 12.93 -3.02
CA ARG A 31 9.07 14.04 -2.17
C ARG A 31 9.92 13.53 -1.00
N SER A 32 9.57 12.37 -0.46
CA SER A 32 10.26 11.66 0.63
C SER A 32 10.76 10.30 0.15
N PRO A 33 11.98 9.87 0.47
CA PRO A 33 12.56 8.62 -0.04
C PRO A 33 11.69 7.38 0.21
N SER A 34 11.13 6.78 -0.85
CA SER A 34 10.28 5.59 -0.76
C SER A 34 10.89 4.34 -1.41
N LEU A 35 12.03 4.45 -2.08
CA LEU A 35 12.67 3.33 -2.78
C LEU A 35 13.78 2.73 -1.92
N SER A 36 13.63 1.46 -1.54
CA SER A 36 14.72 0.67 -0.97
C SER A 36 15.54 0.06 -2.08
N ILE A 37 16.86 0.20 -1.97
CA ILE A 37 17.86 -0.32 -2.89
C ILE A 37 18.86 -1.09 -2.06
N LYS A 38 19.12 -2.35 -2.41
CA LYS A 38 20.03 -3.21 -1.65
C LYS A 38 20.96 -3.96 -2.60
N ASP A 39 22.23 -4.03 -2.26
CA ASP A 39 23.15 -4.95 -2.93
C ASP A 39 22.80 -6.39 -2.54
N ALA A 40 22.78 -7.27 -3.54
CA ALA A 40 22.54 -8.69 -3.39
C ALA A 40 23.69 -9.50 -3.99
N ASP A 41 23.76 -10.76 -3.57
CA ASP A 41 24.84 -11.65 -3.97
C ASP A 41 24.92 -11.81 -5.49
N GLY A 42 26.16 -11.82 -5.99
CA GLY A 42 26.47 -11.94 -7.42
C GLY A 42 26.36 -10.64 -8.21
N GLY A 43 26.58 -9.48 -7.57
CA GLY A 43 26.60 -8.18 -8.24
C GLY A 43 25.21 -7.68 -8.69
N ARG A 44 24.15 -8.22 -8.08
CA ARG A 44 22.77 -7.84 -8.39
C ARG A 44 22.29 -6.74 -7.44
N VAL A 45 21.34 -5.94 -7.92
CA VAL A 45 20.68 -4.91 -7.12
C VAL A 45 19.21 -5.28 -6.96
N LEU A 46 18.74 -5.30 -5.71
CA LEU A 46 17.33 -5.46 -5.37
C LEU A 46 16.70 -4.09 -5.14
N VAL A 47 15.53 -3.88 -5.72
CA VAL A 47 14.77 -2.64 -5.58
C VAL A 47 13.34 -2.93 -5.11
N HIS A 48 12.85 -2.14 -4.17
CA HIS A 48 11.47 -2.21 -3.71
C HIS A 48 10.94 -0.82 -3.38
N CYS A 49 9.86 -0.42 -4.05
CA CYS A 49 9.23 0.87 -3.80
C CYS A 49 8.07 0.71 -2.81
N PHE A 50 8.18 1.35 -1.65
CA PHE A 50 7.12 1.43 -0.65
C PHE A 50 6.01 2.43 -1.02
N GLY A 51 6.21 3.20 -2.09
CA GLY A 51 5.21 4.11 -2.67
C GLY A 51 4.20 3.44 -3.61
N GLY A 52 4.33 2.12 -3.84
CA GLY A 52 3.34 1.33 -4.60
C GLY A 52 3.68 1.09 -6.08
N CYS A 53 4.85 1.51 -6.56
CA CYS A 53 5.26 1.20 -7.94
C CYS A 53 5.50 -0.30 -8.14
N ALA A 54 5.01 -0.84 -9.25
CA ALA A 54 5.39 -2.17 -9.71
C ALA A 54 6.92 -2.26 -9.94
N PRO A 55 7.56 -3.40 -9.64
CA PRO A 55 9.01 -3.57 -9.81
C PRO A 55 9.49 -3.23 -11.23
N ASP A 56 8.76 -3.63 -12.26
CA ASP A 56 9.14 -3.38 -13.66
C ASP A 56 9.17 -1.90 -14.02
N ASN A 57 8.27 -1.08 -13.45
CA ASN A 57 8.25 0.36 -13.66
C ASN A 57 9.47 1.03 -13.02
N VAL A 58 9.84 0.58 -11.82
CA VAL A 58 11.04 1.06 -11.12
C VAL A 58 12.30 0.70 -11.91
N ILE A 59 12.42 -0.55 -12.37
CA ILE A 59 13.55 -1.01 -13.17
C ILE A 59 13.63 -0.24 -14.49
N THR A 60 12.50 -0.03 -15.16
CA THR A 60 12.43 0.72 -16.42
C THR A 60 12.88 2.17 -16.23
N ALA A 61 12.43 2.82 -15.16
CA ALA A 61 12.82 4.19 -14.83
C ALA A 61 14.31 4.31 -14.40
N LEU A 62 14.88 3.28 -13.77
CA LEU A 62 16.31 3.22 -13.47
C LEU A 62 17.14 3.02 -14.75
N LYS A 63 16.68 2.15 -15.65
CA LYS A 63 17.32 1.92 -16.96
C LYS A 63 17.31 3.18 -17.82
N SER A 64 16.19 3.90 -17.89
CA SER A 64 16.10 5.15 -18.68
C SER A 64 17.01 6.26 -18.16
N LYS A 65 17.37 6.21 -16.86
CA LYS A 65 18.35 7.10 -16.23
C LYS A 65 19.79 6.59 -16.30
N GLY A 66 20.05 5.43 -16.90
CA GLY A 66 21.38 4.81 -16.94
C GLY A 66 21.87 4.29 -15.57
N LEU A 67 20.97 4.14 -14.60
CA LEU A 67 21.29 3.74 -13.23
C LEU A 67 21.17 2.23 -12.97
N TRP A 68 20.83 1.47 -14.01
CA TRP A 68 20.66 0.03 -13.89
C TRP A 68 21.96 -0.70 -14.25
N PRO A 69 22.47 -1.61 -13.41
CA PRO A 69 23.72 -2.33 -13.69
C PRO A 69 23.65 -3.05 -15.04
N SER A 70 24.65 -2.82 -15.91
CA SER A 70 24.61 -3.26 -17.31
C SER A 70 25.42 -4.52 -17.64
N ASN A 71 26.03 -5.21 -16.65
CA ASN A 71 26.79 -6.45 -16.87
C ASN A 71 26.23 -7.57 -15.98
N GLY A 72 25.90 -8.77 -16.46
CA GLY A 72 26.15 -9.37 -17.78
C GLY A 72 24.95 -10.17 -18.32
N ASN A 73 25.15 -10.66 -19.54
CA ASN A 73 24.36 -11.63 -20.31
C ASN A 73 23.06 -12.11 -19.66
N GLY A 74 21.96 -11.93 -20.40
CA GLY A 74 20.69 -12.59 -20.14
C GLY A 74 20.86 -14.09 -20.03
N SER A 75 21.17 -14.57 -18.85
CA SER A 75 20.84 -15.91 -18.43
C SER A 75 19.49 -15.77 -17.77
N GLN A 76 18.52 -16.45 -18.37
CA GLN A 76 17.33 -16.92 -17.68
C GLN A 76 17.70 -17.13 -16.21
N VAL A 77 17.00 -16.46 -15.29
CA VAL A 77 17.00 -16.87 -13.89
C VAL A 77 16.81 -18.39 -13.95
N PRO A 78 17.72 -19.22 -13.42
CA PRO A 78 17.42 -20.63 -13.29
C PRO A 78 16.12 -20.63 -12.50
N LYS A 79 15.03 -21.05 -13.15
CA LYS A 79 13.82 -21.36 -12.41
C LYS A 79 14.32 -22.32 -11.34
N PRO A 80 14.17 -22.01 -10.03
CA PRO A 80 14.37 -23.07 -9.06
C PRO A 80 13.53 -24.24 -9.56
N ALA A 81 14.13 -25.41 -9.68
CA ALA A 81 13.42 -26.62 -10.03
C ALA A 81 12.41 -26.90 -8.91
N TYR A 82 11.30 -26.18 -8.93
CA TYR A 82 10.05 -26.74 -8.50
C TYR A 82 9.81 -27.85 -9.51
N SER A 83 10.01 -29.09 -9.05
CA SER A 83 9.36 -30.20 -9.72
C SER A 83 7.90 -29.80 -9.92
N MET A 84 7.34 -30.13 -11.07
CA MET A 84 5.89 -30.25 -11.21
C MET A 84 5.42 -31.42 -10.34
N GLY A 85 5.66 -31.36 -9.03
CA GLY A 85 4.83 -32.02 -8.06
C GLY A 85 3.53 -31.25 -8.07
N ASN A 86 2.57 -31.72 -8.87
CA ASN A 86 1.18 -31.30 -8.94
C ASN A 86 0.95 -29.86 -8.47
N MET A 87 1.15 -28.88 -9.37
CA MET A 87 0.59 -27.55 -9.16
C MET A 87 -0.92 -27.71 -8.98
N THR A 88 -1.36 -27.74 -7.73
CA THR A 88 -2.66 -27.21 -7.40
C THR A 88 -2.65 -25.76 -7.89
N PRO A 89 -3.67 -25.31 -8.63
CA PRO A 89 -3.77 -23.92 -9.05
C PRO A 89 -3.48 -23.03 -7.83
N LYS A 90 -2.52 -22.08 -7.94
CA LYS A 90 -2.30 -21.04 -6.92
C LYS A 90 -3.69 -20.53 -6.57
N GLN A 91 -4.15 -20.87 -5.38
CA GLN A 91 -5.51 -20.55 -4.96
C GLN A 91 -5.65 -19.05 -5.19
N LYS A 92 -6.60 -18.66 -6.07
CA LYS A 92 -7.22 -17.34 -6.04
C LYS A 92 -7.25 -16.95 -4.56
N SER A 93 -6.61 -15.86 -4.14
CA SER A 93 -6.64 -15.49 -2.73
C SER A 93 -8.11 -15.48 -2.35
N ALA A 94 -8.55 -16.49 -1.61
CA ALA A 94 -9.97 -16.72 -1.45
C ALA A 94 -10.50 -15.45 -0.81
N PHE A 95 -11.51 -14.85 -1.42
CA PHE A 95 -12.11 -13.65 -0.86
C PHE A 95 -12.42 -13.95 0.61
N ILE A 96 -11.79 -13.20 1.53
CA ILE A 96 -11.97 -13.40 2.97
C ILE A 96 -13.08 -12.44 3.39
N PRO A 97 -14.28 -12.96 3.72
CA PRO A 97 -15.39 -12.10 4.13
C PRO A 97 -14.97 -11.28 5.35
N GLN A 98 -15.06 -9.96 5.21
CA GLN A 98 -14.73 -9.08 6.31
C GLN A 98 -15.87 -9.04 7.32
N PRO A 99 -15.58 -9.15 8.63
CA PRO A 99 -16.59 -9.02 9.66
C PRO A 99 -17.28 -7.64 9.63
N PRO A 100 -18.54 -7.56 10.10
CA PRO A 100 -19.30 -6.32 10.12
C PRO A 100 -18.70 -5.27 11.08
N LYS A 101 -19.16 -4.03 10.91
CA LYS A 101 -18.66 -2.83 11.61
C LYS A 101 -18.54 -3.03 13.13
N GLN A 102 -19.53 -3.63 13.78
CA GLN A 102 -19.53 -3.80 15.24
C GLN A 102 -18.38 -4.70 15.73
N LYS A 103 -18.02 -5.74 14.96
CA LYS A 103 -16.88 -6.61 15.28
C LYS A 103 -15.56 -5.87 15.06
N ALA A 104 -15.47 -5.04 14.02
CA ALA A 104 -14.31 -4.19 13.78
C ALA A 104 -14.12 -3.16 14.91
N GLU A 105 -15.18 -2.48 15.35
CA GLU A 105 -15.14 -1.53 16.48
C GLU A 105 -14.64 -2.20 17.78
N LYS A 106 -15.15 -3.40 18.09
CA LYS A 106 -14.69 -4.17 19.25
C LYS A 106 -13.21 -4.55 19.11
N ALA A 107 -12.77 -4.91 17.91
CA ALA A 107 -11.35 -5.21 17.65
C ALA A 107 -10.46 -3.99 17.83
N ILE A 108 -10.89 -2.81 17.37
CA ILE A 108 -10.15 -1.55 17.55
C ILE A 108 -9.97 -1.24 19.03
N ARG A 109 -11.05 -1.33 19.83
CA ARG A 109 -10.95 -1.11 21.29
C ARG A 109 -9.94 -2.04 21.96
N ARG A 110 -9.86 -3.30 21.52
CA ARG A 110 -8.90 -4.28 22.05
C ARG A 110 -7.47 -4.01 21.57
N LEU A 111 -7.27 -3.73 20.29
CA LEU A 111 -5.96 -3.58 19.67
C LEU A 111 -5.30 -2.22 19.96
N CYS A 112 -6.10 -1.20 20.24
CA CYS A 112 -5.67 0.17 20.42
C CYS A 112 -5.65 0.61 21.89
N GLY A 113 -5.68 -0.33 22.85
CA GLY A 113 -5.77 -0.02 24.28
C GLY A 113 -4.73 1.01 24.75
N THR A 114 -3.48 0.86 24.29
CA THR A 114 -2.39 1.79 24.61
C THR A 114 -2.60 3.21 24.06
N TRP A 115 -3.23 3.37 22.89
CA TRP A 115 -3.58 4.70 22.37
C TRP A 115 -4.78 5.28 23.12
N ILE A 116 -5.75 4.46 23.49
CA ILE A 116 -6.92 4.89 24.26
C ILE A 116 -6.49 5.38 25.66
N GLU A 117 -5.56 4.68 26.32
CA GLU A 117 -4.93 5.12 27.58
C GLU A 117 -4.18 6.44 27.42
N GLN A 118 -3.61 6.69 26.25
CA GLN A 118 -3.01 7.98 25.87
C GLN A 118 -4.04 9.01 25.41
N GLU A 119 -5.32 8.84 25.75
CA GLU A 119 -6.43 9.76 25.44
C GLU A 119 -6.79 9.90 23.95
N TYR A 120 -6.31 9.02 23.07
CA TYR A 120 -6.81 8.97 21.70
C TYR A 120 -8.25 8.43 21.66
N LYS A 121 -9.13 9.16 20.96
CA LYS A 121 -10.55 8.83 20.82
C LYS A 121 -10.84 8.31 19.41
N PRO A 122 -11.51 7.16 19.25
CA PRO A 122 -11.99 6.72 17.96
C PRO A 122 -12.93 7.76 17.34
N SER A 123 -12.61 8.20 16.12
CA SER A 123 -13.36 9.26 15.41
C SER A 123 -13.78 8.87 13.99
N GLY A 124 -13.28 7.75 13.46
CA GLY A 124 -13.68 7.26 12.14
C GLY A 124 -13.46 5.77 11.96
N LEU A 125 -14.34 5.14 11.18
CA LEU A 125 -14.22 3.76 10.73
C LEU A 125 -14.77 3.65 9.31
N PHE A 126 -13.85 3.54 8.35
CA PHE A 126 -14.09 3.70 6.92
C PHE A 126 -13.98 2.35 6.20
N PRO A 127 -15.06 1.86 5.57
CA PRO A 127 -15.05 0.60 4.82
C PRO A 127 -14.43 0.78 3.42
N TYR A 128 -13.40 0.00 3.10
CA TYR A 128 -12.88 -0.10 1.74
C TYR A 128 -13.54 -1.29 1.05
N SER A 129 -14.20 -1.02 -0.07
CA SER A 129 -14.99 -2.01 -0.81
C SER A 129 -14.48 -2.16 -2.23
N ALA A 130 -14.65 -3.36 -2.79
CA ALA A 130 -14.49 -3.61 -4.21
C ALA A 130 -15.64 -2.93 -5.00
N ILE A 131 -15.53 -2.93 -6.32
CA ILE A 131 -16.49 -2.26 -7.22
C ILE A 131 -17.94 -2.80 -7.09
N ASP A 132 -18.08 -4.06 -6.70
CA ASP A 132 -19.36 -4.73 -6.46
C ASP A 132 -19.94 -4.45 -5.06
N GLY A 133 -19.28 -3.60 -4.26
CA GLY A 133 -19.66 -3.29 -2.89
C GLY A 133 -19.17 -4.29 -1.86
N THR A 134 -18.43 -5.32 -2.28
CA THR A 134 -17.87 -6.32 -1.36
C THR A 134 -16.81 -5.68 -0.46
N LEU A 135 -16.99 -5.77 0.86
CA LEU A 135 -16.06 -5.20 1.85
C LEU A 135 -14.71 -5.95 1.83
N VAL A 136 -13.61 -5.21 1.63
CA VAL A 136 -12.25 -5.72 1.50
C VAL A 136 -11.44 -5.56 2.79
N PHE A 137 -11.48 -4.37 3.40
CA PHE A 137 -10.87 -4.09 4.71
C PHE A 137 -11.42 -2.79 5.31
N TRP A 138 -11.01 -2.46 6.53
CA TRP A 138 -11.39 -1.24 7.22
C TRP A 138 -10.20 -0.30 7.40
N ARG A 139 -10.49 0.99 7.55
CA ARG A 139 -9.51 1.95 8.05
C ARG A 139 -10.11 2.72 9.21
N PHE A 140 -9.39 2.79 10.33
CA PHE A 140 -9.87 3.51 11.50
C PHE A 140 -9.04 4.75 11.74
N ARG A 141 -9.69 5.74 12.34
CA ARG A 141 -9.10 7.00 12.76
C ARG A 141 -9.29 7.17 14.26
N LEU A 142 -8.21 7.50 14.94
CA LEU A 142 -8.20 7.99 16.31
C LEU A 142 -7.71 9.44 16.31
N ASP A 143 -8.35 10.31 17.06
CA ASP A 143 -7.92 11.70 17.25
C ASP A 143 -7.52 11.94 18.70
N HIS A 144 -6.51 12.77 18.91
CA HIS A 144 -6.08 13.29 20.20
C HIS A 144 -6.09 14.82 20.11
N SER A 145 -6.53 15.48 21.18
CA SER A 145 -6.61 16.95 21.27
C SER A 145 -5.29 17.65 20.92
N GLU A 146 -4.18 17.17 21.49
CA GLU A 146 -2.85 17.75 21.30
C GLU A 146 -1.93 16.99 20.34
N LYS A 147 -2.00 15.65 20.30
CA LYS A 147 -1.04 14.80 19.55
C LYS A 147 -1.45 14.52 18.10
N GLY A 148 -2.56 15.09 17.65
CA GLY A 148 -3.05 14.93 16.28
C GLY A 148 -3.82 13.62 16.08
N LYS A 149 -3.62 12.96 14.93
CA LYS A 149 -4.44 11.82 14.49
C LYS A 149 -3.61 10.59 14.18
N ILE A 150 -4.19 9.42 14.46
CA ILE A 150 -3.69 8.12 14.03
C ILE A 150 -4.70 7.56 13.04
N VAL A 151 -4.24 7.22 11.84
CA VAL A 151 -5.04 6.55 10.82
C VAL A 151 -4.37 5.23 10.47
N ARG A 152 -5.07 4.12 10.62
CA ARG A 152 -4.49 2.79 10.41
C ARG A 152 -5.46 1.84 9.71
N PRO A 153 -4.96 0.95 8.83
CA PRO A 153 -5.76 -0.13 8.26
C PRO A 153 -6.06 -1.20 9.32
N LEU A 154 -7.17 -1.89 9.14
CA LEU A 154 -7.61 -3.03 9.94
C LEU A 154 -8.22 -4.09 9.01
N TRP A 155 -7.61 -5.26 8.98
CA TRP A 155 -8.01 -6.35 8.10
C TRP A 155 -8.21 -7.66 8.87
N TRP A 156 -9.27 -8.39 8.53
CA TRP A 156 -9.49 -9.75 9.02
C TRP A 156 -8.93 -10.76 8.03
N ASN A 157 -7.98 -11.59 8.47
CA ASN A 157 -7.32 -12.59 7.63
C ASN A 157 -8.02 -13.96 7.62
N GLY A 158 -9.22 -14.09 8.19
CA GLY A 158 -9.92 -15.36 8.38
C GLY A 158 -9.86 -15.87 9.82
N GLU A 159 -8.84 -15.47 10.59
CA GLU A 159 -8.58 -15.98 11.95
C GLU A 159 -8.43 -14.87 12.99
N LYS A 160 -7.79 -13.76 12.61
CA LYS A 160 -7.50 -12.63 13.50
C LYS A 160 -7.51 -11.30 12.77
N TRP A 161 -7.67 -10.25 13.58
CA TRP A 161 -7.55 -8.88 13.13
C TRP A 161 -6.08 -8.44 13.08
N LEU A 162 -5.70 -7.79 11.99
CA LEU A 162 -4.34 -7.30 11.74
C LEU A 162 -4.40 -5.81 11.41
N MET A 163 -3.55 -4.99 12.04
CA MET A 163 -3.41 -3.56 11.76
C MET A 163 -2.53 -3.30 10.52
N LYS A 164 -2.88 -3.92 9.40
CA LYS A 164 -2.22 -3.77 8.10
C LYS A 164 -3.24 -3.93 6.97
N GLU A 165 -2.84 -3.53 5.77
CA GLU A 165 -3.63 -3.78 4.57
C GLU A 165 -3.59 -5.28 4.19
N PRO A 166 -4.65 -5.81 3.59
CA PRO A 166 -4.64 -7.15 3.02
C PRO A 166 -3.62 -7.26 1.88
N PRO A 167 -3.15 -8.47 1.56
CA PRO A 167 -2.51 -8.69 0.27
C PRO A 167 -3.56 -8.51 -0.83
N PHE A 168 -3.38 -7.51 -1.69
CA PHE A 168 -4.28 -7.27 -2.84
C PHE A 168 -4.05 -8.25 -4.01
N GLY A 169 -3.11 -9.19 -3.87
CA GLY A 169 -2.79 -10.18 -4.89
C GLY A 169 -2.23 -9.51 -6.15
N SER A 170 -2.88 -9.74 -7.30
CA SER A 170 -2.60 -9.06 -8.57
C SER A 170 -3.43 -7.79 -8.79
N GLY A 171 -4.32 -7.45 -7.85
CA GLY A 171 -5.18 -6.27 -7.93
C GLY A 171 -4.54 -5.04 -7.30
N GLU A 172 -4.99 -3.86 -7.73
CA GLU A 172 -4.63 -2.59 -7.08
C GLU A 172 -5.43 -2.38 -5.80
N LYS A 173 -4.90 -1.53 -4.91
CA LYS A 173 -5.61 -1.09 -3.71
C LYS A 173 -6.89 -0.34 -4.11
N PRO A 174 -8.07 -0.69 -3.57
CA PRO A 174 -9.30 0.02 -3.88
C PRO A 174 -9.25 1.47 -3.37
N LEU A 175 -9.84 2.40 -4.12
CA LEU A 175 -10.14 3.74 -3.64
C LEU A 175 -11.25 3.67 -2.58
N TYR A 176 -11.20 4.56 -1.60
CA TYR A 176 -12.37 4.78 -0.74
C TYR A 176 -13.46 5.46 -1.57
N GLY A 177 -14.69 4.96 -1.49
CA GLY A 177 -15.79 5.38 -2.37
C GLY A 177 -15.78 4.72 -3.76
N LEU A 178 -14.90 3.74 -4.03
CA LEU A 178 -14.84 3.09 -5.35
C LEU A 178 -16.19 2.52 -5.82
N ASN A 179 -16.95 1.93 -4.91
CA ASN A 179 -18.26 1.33 -5.21
C ASN A 179 -19.38 2.35 -5.44
N THR A 180 -19.14 3.63 -5.13
CA THR A 180 -20.11 4.72 -5.38
C THR A 180 -19.81 5.46 -6.67
N LEU A 181 -18.70 5.16 -7.34
CA LEU A 181 -18.40 5.71 -8.65
C LEU A 181 -19.38 5.15 -9.69
N THR A 182 -19.85 6.06 -10.55
CA THR A 182 -20.83 5.75 -11.59
C THR A 182 -20.20 4.86 -12.66
N LYS A 183 -20.99 3.92 -13.20
CA LYS A 183 -20.63 3.24 -14.46
C LYS A 183 -20.68 4.20 -15.67
N ASP A 184 -21.36 5.32 -15.50
CA ASP A 184 -21.35 6.43 -16.45
C ASP A 184 -20.05 7.22 -16.30
N HIS A 185 -19.20 7.16 -17.32
CA HIS A 185 -17.88 7.80 -17.33
C HIS A 185 -17.95 9.32 -17.62
N SER A 186 -19.14 9.88 -17.86
CA SER A 186 -19.34 11.32 -18.09
C SER A 186 -19.65 12.12 -16.82
N SER A 187 -20.00 11.42 -15.73
CA SER A 187 -20.32 12.02 -14.44
C SER A 187 -19.07 12.60 -13.75
N LEU A 188 -19.21 13.79 -13.17
CA LEU A 188 -18.14 14.45 -12.42
C LEU A 188 -17.83 13.68 -11.12
N VAL A 189 -16.55 13.35 -10.93
CA VAL A 189 -16.05 12.69 -9.70
C VAL A 189 -15.11 13.62 -8.95
N TRP A 190 -15.39 13.80 -7.66
CA TRP A 190 -14.55 14.60 -6.77
C TRP A 190 -13.43 13.76 -6.14
N ILE A 191 -12.17 14.13 -6.37
CA ILE A 191 -11.04 13.54 -5.67
C ILE A 191 -10.68 14.42 -4.47
N VAL A 192 -10.74 13.85 -3.27
CA VAL A 192 -10.54 14.58 -2.02
C VAL A 192 -9.45 13.95 -1.15
N GLU A 193 -8.92 14.74 -0.23
CA GLU A 193 -7.78 14.37 0.60
C GLU A 193 -8.03 13.18 1.54
N GLY A 194 -9.25 12.98 2.02
CA GLY A 194 -9.50 11.99 3.05
C GLY A 194 -10.95 11.49 3.13
N GLU A 195 -11.10 10.34 3.78
CA GLU A 195 -12.34 9.59 3.88
C GLU A 195 -13.51 10.43 4.46
N PRO A 196 -13.32 11.30 5.48
CA PRO A 196 -14.40 12.16 5.97
C PRO A 196 -14.98 13.12 4.91
N LYS A 197 -14.15 13.61 3.98
CA LYS A 197 -14.60 14.50 2.90
C LYS A 197 -15.41 13.73 1.85
N VAL A 198 -15.02 12.48 1.57
CA VAL A 198 -15.80 11.59 0.70
C VAL A 198 -17.18 11.35 1.31
N ASP A 199 -17.25 11.02 2.60
CA ASP A 199 -18.53 10.81 3.29
C ASP A 199 -19.41 12.07 3.28
N ALA A 200 -18.81 13.25 3.45
CA ALA A 200 -19.54 14.52 3.39
C ALA A 200 -20.13 14.79 2.00
N LEU A 201 -19.36 14.58 0.93
CA LEU A 201 -19.81 14.73 -0.45
C LEU A 201 -20.86 13.69 -0.84
N ALA A 202 -20.70 12.45 -0.39
CA ALA A 202 -21.67 11.38 -0.61
C ALA A 202 -23.04 11.71 0.00
N ARG A 203 -23.08 12.35 1.18
CA ARG A 203 -24.32 12.84 1.80
C ARG A 203 -25.02 13.93 0.98
N LEU A 204 -24.28 14.64 0.14
CA LEU A 204 -24.81 15.64 -0.79
C LEU A 204 -25.18 15.03 -2.16
N GLY A 205 -25.08 13.70 -2.32
CA GLY A 205 -25.36 13.00 -3.58
C GLY A 205 -24.24 13.12 -4.62
N LEU A 206 -23.05 13.56 -4.23
CA LEU A 206 -21.91 13.74 -5.13
C LEU A 206 -21.01 12.51 -5.12
N ALA A 207 -20.59 12.07 -6.32
CA ALA A 207 -19.59 11.00 -6.46
C ALA A 207 -18.21 11.53 -6.03
N ALA A 208 -17.59 10.86 -5.05
CA ALA A 208 -16.30 11.27 -4.51
C ALA A 208 -15.44 10.06 -4.14
N ALA A 209 -14.12 10.21 -4.24
CA ALA A 209 -13.17 9.18 -3.86
C ALA A 209 -11.88 9.74 -3.25
N THR A 210 -11.16 8.88 -2.51
CA THR A 210 -9.81 9.15 -2.04
C THR A 210 -8.94 7.90 -2.05
N SER A 211 -7.63 8.04 -2.25
CA SER A 211 -6.66 6.95 -2.05
C SER A 211 -6.44 6.62 -0.56
N GLY A 212 -6.88 7.53 0.33
CA GLY A 212 -6.70 7.47 1.78
C GLY A 212 -5.22 7.40 2.19
N SER A 213 -4.28 7.88 1.39
CA SER A 213 -2.89 7.84 1.82
C SER A 213 -2.67 8.74 3.05
N SER A 214 -2.10 8.21 4.13
CA SER A 214 -1.61 9.02 5.26
C SER A 214 -0.12 9.34 5.14
N SER A 215 0.47 9.22 3.95
CA SER A 215 1.88 9.59 3.74
C SER A 215 2.00 11.11 3.65
N SER A 216 2.10 11.76 4.81
CA SER A 216 2.92 12.96 5.01
C SER A 216 3.90 12.65 6.14
#